data_AF-A0A662V2P2-F1
#
_entry.id   AF-A0A662V2P2-F1
#
_cell.length_a   1.000
_cell.length_b   1.000
_cell.length_c   1.000
_cell.angle_alpha   90.00
_cell.angle_beta   90.00
_cell.angle_gamma   90.00
#
_symmetry.space_group_name_H-M   'P 1'
#
loop_
_entity.id
_entity.type
_entity.pdbx_description
1 polymer ?
#
loop_
_entity_poly.entity_id
_entity_poly.type
_entity_poly.pdbx_seq_one_letter_code
_entity_poly.pdbx_strand_id
1 'polypeptide(L)'
;AVWFEAEPVVFIVDIYNAVLMTTIFTGFTFTFPIIMLILIRLGIISTKWIEKNRFVFYIILFIISAIITPDGGPIADIILAGPVIILTEVALRLGKKYERERAGT
;
A
#
# COMPACT_ATOMS: atom_id res chain seq x y z
N ALA A 1 13.00 5.14 -43.17
CA ALA A 1 12.86 3.68 -42.99
C ALA A 1 13.54 3.30 -41.69
N VAL A 2 12.88 3.50 -40.55
CA VAL A 2 13.26 2.95 -39.23
C VAL A 2 11.96 2.83 -38.42
N TRP A 3 10.96 2.13 -38.98
CA TRP A 3 9.65 1.92 -38.37
C TRP A 3 9.43 0.47 -37.92
N PHE A 4 10.46 -0.38 -38.00
CA PHE A 4 10.40 -1.79 -37.61
C PHE A 4 11.80 -2.24 -37.19
N GLU A 5 12.11 -2.24 -35.89
CA GLU A 5 13.24 -3.03 -35.33
C GLU A 5 13.22 -3.07 -33.79
N ALA A 6 12.08 -3.44 -33.20
CA ALA A 6 12.07 -4.07 -31.89
C ALA A 6 10.83 -4.94 -31.80
N GLU A 7 10.92 -6.19 -32.23
CA GLU A 7 10.04 -7.18 -31.61
C GLU A 7 10.45 -7.22 -30.13
N PRO A 8 9.57 -6.89 -29.17
CA PRO A 8 9.90 -7.14 -27.79
C PRO A 8 9.89 -8.66 -27.69
N VAL A 9 11.07 -9.28 -27.70
CA VAL A 9 11.22 -10.66 -27.29
C VAL A 9 10.96 -10.64 -25.79
N VAL A 10 9.68 -10.59 -25.40
CA VAL A 10 9.27 -10.60 -24.00
C VAL A 10 9.59 -12.00 -23.51
N PHE A 11 10.71 -12.14 -22.84
CA PHE A 11 11.08 -13.42 -22.26
C PHE A 11 10.04 -13.76 -21.20
N ILE A 12 9.51 -14.97 -21.31
CA ILE A 12 8.54 -15.51 -20.35
C ILE A 12 9.08 -15.40 -18.91
N VAL A 13 10.40 -15.54 -18.74
CA VAL A 13 11.10 -15.39 -17.47
C VAL A 13 10.94 -13.99 -16.87
N ASP A 14 10.97 -12.94 -17.68
CA ASP A 14 10.83 -11.56 -17.20
C ASP A 14 9.41 -11.27 -16.73
N ILE A 15 8.40 -11.78 -17.43
CA ILE A 15 7.00 -11.72 -16.99
C ILE A 15 6.83 -12.44 -15.66
N TYR A 16 7.35 -13.68 -15.55
CA TYR A 16 7.24 -14.43 -14.30
C TYR A 16 7.90 -13.69 -13.14
N ASN A 17 9.10 -13.15 -13.34
CA ASN A 17 9.80 -12.39 -12.31
C ASN A 17 9.02 -11.13 -11.91
N ALA A 18 8.49 -10.38 -12.87
CA ALA A 18 7.69 -9.19 -12.62
C ALA A 18 6.42 -9.52 -11.83
N VAL A 19 5.69 -10.56 -12.23
CA VAL A 19 4.46 -11.02 -11.55
C VAL A 19 4.76 -11.54 -10.14
N LEU A 20 5.84 -12.32 -9.96
CA LEU A 20 6.22 -12.84 -8.65
C LEU A 20 6.63 -11.72 -7.68
N MET A 21 7.48 -10.79 -8.13
CA MET A 21 7.93 -9.66 -7.30
C MET A 21 6.74 -8.77 -6.92
N THR A 22 5.92 -8.35 -7.90
CA THR A 22 4.73 -7.54 -7.63
C THR A 22 3.78 -8.21 -6.67
N THR A 23 3.52 -9.51 -6.82
CA THR A 23 2.64 -10.27 -5.92
C THR A 23 3.15 -10.28 -4.49
N ILE A 24 4.45 -10.54 -4.28
CA ILE A 24 5.07 -10.59 -2.95
C ILE A 24 5.00 -9.21 -2.28
N PHE A 25 5.42 -8.15 -2.99
CA PHE A 25 5.43 -6.79 -2.44
C PHE A 25 4.02 -6.24 -2.19
N THR A 26 3.06 -6.58 -3.05
CA THR A 26 1.65 -6.20 -2.85
C THR A 26 1.09 -6.89 -1.60
N GLY A 27 1.35 -8.20 -1.44
CA GLY A 27 0.96 -8.94 -0.25
C GLY A 27 1.55 -8.32 1.03
N PHE A 28 2.83 -7.96 1.01
CA PHE A 28 3.48 -7.29 2.13
C PHE A 28 2.83 -5.93 2.43
N THR A 29 2.56 -5.11 1.41
CA THR A 29 1.89 -3.81 1.56
C THR A 29 0.50 -3.96 2.20
N PHE A 30 -0.27 -5.00 1.86
CA PHE A 30 -1.56 -5.27 2.49
C PHE A 30 -1.48 -5.72 3.95
N THR A 31 -0.33 -6.19 4.44
CA THR A 31 -0.16 -6.49 5.88
C THR A 31 0.09 -5.23 6.71
N PHE A 32 0.60 -4.16 6.10
CA PHE A 32 0.99 -2.93 6.80
C PHE A 32 -0.16 -2.26 7.59
N PRO A 33 -1.40 -2.14 7.06
CA PRO A 33 -2.54 -1.61 7.80
C PRO A 33 -2.87 -2.41 9.07
N ILE A 34 -2.71 -3.74 9.02
CA ILE A 34 -2.97 -4.62 10.17
C ILE A 34 -1.88 -4.44 11.23
N ILE A 35 -0.60 -4.38 10.82
CA ILE A 35 0.52 -4.11 11.73
C ILE A 35 0.31 -2.77 12.44
N MET A 36 -0.07 -1.74 11.69
CA MET A 36 -0.38 -0.42 12.21
C MET A 36 -1.53 -0.45 13.25
N LEU A 37 -2.60 -1.20 12.99
CA LEU A 37 -3.69 -1.41 13.96
C LEU A 37 -3.17 -2.02 15.27
N ILE A 38 -2.30 -3.02 15.18
CA ILE A 38 -1.71 -3.68 16.35
C ILE A 38 -0.86 -2.68 17.14
N LEU A 39 -0.03 -1.87 16.47
CA LEU A 39 0.79 -0.85 17.12
C LEU A 39 -0.05 0.22 17.83
N ILE A 40 -1.19 0.62 17.24
CA ILE A 40 -2.15 1.52 17.87
C ILE A 40 -2.75 0.86 19.11
N ARG A 41 -3.15 -0.42 19.02
CA ARG A 41 -3.72 -1.17 20.15
C ARG A 41 -2.74 -1.30 21.31
N LEU A 42 -1.45 -1.47 21.03
CA LEU A 42 -0.39 -1.48 22.05
C LEU A 42 -0.14 -0.08 22.67
N GLY A 43 -0.63 0.98 22.03
CA GLY A 43 -0.40 2.37 22.43
C GLY A 43 0.96 2.93 22.02
N ILE A 44 1.64 2.28 21.06
CA ILE A 44 2.92 2.74 20.52
C ILE A 44 2.69 3.93 19.57
N ILE A 45 1.56 3.95 18.86
CA ILE A 45 1.19 5.01 17.92
C ILE A 45 -0.18 5.57 18.32
N SER A 46 -0.32 6.90 18.38
CA SER A 46 -1.62 7.55 18.59
C SER A 46 -2.39 7.73 17.28
N THR A 47 -3.70 7.44 17.30
CA THR A 47 -4.55 7.63 16.12
C THR A 47 -4.63 9.09 15.69
N LYS A 48 -4.53 10.05 16.62
CA LYS A 48 -4.59 11.49 16.31
C LYS A 48 -3.47 11.94 15.39
N TRP A 49 -2.27 11.39 15.56
CA TRP A 49 -1.11 11.75 14.73
C TRP A 49 -1.29 11.26 13.29
N ILE A 50 -1.82 10.05 13.12
CA ILE A 50 -2.15 9.48 11.81
C ILE A 50 -3.27 10.28 11.16
N GLU A 51 -4.33 10.61 11.90
CA GLU A 51 -5.45 11.39 11.39
C GLU A 51 -5.02 12.76 10.85
N LYS A 52 -4.08 13.43 11.53
CA LYS A 52 -3.53 14.71 11.09
C LYS A 52 -2.74 14.59 9.78
N ASN A 53 -2.09 13.45 9.53
CA ASN A 53 -1.19 13.23 8.40
C ASN A 53 -1.78 12.30 7.32
N ARG A 54 -3.11 12.14 7.25
CA ARG A 54 -3.81 11.25 6.29
C ARG A 54 -3.38 11.48 4.84
N PHE A 55 -3.27 12.75 4.43
CA PHE A 55 -2.83 13.11 3.08
C PHE A 55 -1.40 12.62 2.77
N VAL A 56 -0.49 12.78 3.73
CA VAL A 56 0.90 12.30 3.60
C VAL A 56 0.93 10.78 3.50
N PHE A 57 0.11 10.08 4.30
CA PHE A 57 -0.02 8.62 4.25
C PHE A 57 -0.48 8.15 2.87
N TYR A 58 -1.49 8.78 2.28
CA TYR A 58 -2.00 8.38 0.95
C TYR A 58 -0.97 8.63 -0.15
N ILE A 59 -0.20 9.72 -0.07
CA ILE A 59 0.91 9.97 -1.00
C ILE A 59 2.00 8.90 -0.86
N ILE A 60 2.39 8.55 0.38
CA ILE A 60 3.39 7.51 0.61
C ILE A 60 2.92 6.17 0.04
N LEU A 61 1.65 5.81 0.26
CA LEU A 61 1.08 4.58 -0.28
C LEU A 61 1.08 4.57 -1.82
N PHE A 62 0.78 5.70 -2.44
CA PHE A 62 0.85 5.84 -3.90
C PHE A 62 2.29 5.70 -4.42
N ILE A 63 3.27 6.31 -3.74
CA ILE A 63 4.70 6.18 -4.10
C ILE A 63 5.16 4.73 -3.94
N ILE A 64 4.75 4.04 -2.87
CA ILE A 64 5.06 2.63 -2.65
C ILE A 64 4.47 1.78 -3.79
N SER A 65 3.22 2.03 -4.18
CA SER A 65 2.60 1.37 -5.33
C SER A 65 3.42 1.57 -6.60
N ALA A 66 3.77 2.81 -6.93
CA ALA A 66 4.52 3.15 -8.14
C ALA A 66 5.91 2.49 -8.20
N ILE A 67 6.53 2.19 -7.05
CA ILE A 67 7.80 1.45 -6.98
C ILE A 67 7.57 -0.05 -7.21
N ILE A 68 6.44 -0.59 -6.78
CA ILE A 68 6.11 -2.01 -6.90
C ILE A 68 5.64 -2.33 -8.32
N THR A 69 4.83 -1.46 -8.93
CA THR A 69 4.16 -1.76 -10.20
C THR A 69 5.12 -1.56 -11.39
N PRO A 70 5.37 -2.61 -12.21
CA PRO A 70 6.32 -2.56 -13.31
C PRO A 70 5.77 -1.84 -14.55
N ASP A 71 4.47 -1.55 -14.59
CA ASP A 71 3.82 -0.86 -15.70
C ASP A 71 4.09 0.66 -15.70
N GLY A 72 4.49 1.23 -14.55
CA GLY A 72 4.74 2.66 -14.38
C GLY A 72 3.52 3.56 -14.59
N GLY A 73 2.32 2.97 -14.58
CA GLY A 73 1.08 3.63 -14.96
C GLY A 73 0.26 4.11 -13.76
N PRO A 74 -0.19 5.38 -13.73
CA PRO A 74 -0.91 5.93 -12.57
C PRO A 74 -2.27 5.26 -12.32
N ILE A 75 -2.86 4.63 -13.34
CA ILE A 75 -4.17 3.97 -13.23
C ILE A 75 -4.07 2.71 -12.38
N ALA A 76 -3.10 1.84 -12.68
CA ALA A 76 -2.90 0.61 -11.90
C ALA A 76 -2.50 0.94 -10.46
N ASP A 77 -1.69 1.99 -10.27
CA ASP A 77 -1.29 2.44 -8.94
C ASP A 77 -2.46 2.94 -8.09
N ILE A 78 -3.40 3.69 -8.67
CA ILE A 78 -4.61 4.12 -7.97
C ILE A 78 -5.49 2.91 -7.61
N ILE A 79 -5.61 1.95 -8.53
CA ILE A 79 -6.38 0.72 -8.29
C ILE A 79 -5.77 -0.09 -7.15
N LEU A 80 -4.44 -0.18 -7.06
CA LEU A 80 -3.73 -0.92 -6.01
C LEU A 80 -3.73 -0.15 -4.68
N ALA A 81 -3.53 1.17 -4.71
CA ALA A 81 -3.57 2.03 -3.53
C ALA A 81 -4.97 2.08 -2.89
N GLY A 82 -6.04 2.01 -3.69
CA GLY A 82 -7.42 2.06 -3.21
C GLY A 82 -7.72 1.07 -2.07
N PRO A 83 -7.52 -0.25 -2.27
CA PRO A 83 -7.65 -1.25 -1.21
C PRO A 83 -6.77 -0.98 0.01
N VAL A 84 -5.51 -0.57 -0.16
CA VAL A 84 -4.61 -0.27 0.97
C VAL A 84 -5.14 0.90 1.79
N ILE A 85 -5.62 1.96 1.13
CA ILE A 85 -6.20 3.13 1.76
C ILE A 85 -7.45 2.74 2.55
N ILE A 86 -8.33 1.93 1.97
CA ILE A 86 -9.54 1.43 2.64
C ILE A 86 -9.15 0.64 3.90
N LEU A 87 -8.19 -0.28 3.80
CA LEU A 87 -7.70 -1.05 4.94
C LEU A 87 -7.10 -0.15 6.02
N THR A 88 -6.33 0.86 5.64
CA THR A 88 -5.73 1.84 6.55
C THR A 88 -6.80 2.64 7.29
N GLU A 89 -7.85 3.06 6.59
CA GLU A 89 -8.97 3.79 7.19
C GLU A 89 -9.76 2.93 8.18
N VAL A 90 -10.01 1.66 7.83
CA VAL A 90 -10.66 0.69 8.72
C VAL A 90 -9.81 0.44 9.96
N ALA A 91 -8.51 0.21 9.78
CA ALA A 91 -7.55 0.06 10.87
C ALA A 91 -7.55 1.28 11.80
N LEU A 92 -7.56 2.50 11.25
CA LEU A 92 -7.56 3.72 12.05
C LEU A 92 -8.84 3.88 12.87
N ARG A 93 -10.01 3.56 12.30
CA ARG A 93 -11.30 3.60 13.00
C ARG A 93 -11.36 2.59 14.15
N LEU A 94 -10.89 1.36 13.92
CA LEU A 94 -10.80 0.33 14.95
C LEU A 94 -9.80 0.71 16.04
N GLY A 95 -8.62 1.20 15.66
CA GLY A 95 -7.61 1.69 16.58
C GLY A 95 -8.13 2.81 17.48
N LYS A 96 -8.95 3.71 16.95
CA LYS A 96 -9.57 4.80 17.71
C LYS A 96 -10.58 4.30 18.74
N LYS A 97 -11.31 3.23 18.41
CA LYS A 97 -12.20 2.56 19.37
C LYS A 97 -11.38 1.97 20.53
N TYR A 98 -10.30 1.27 20.22
CA TYR A 98 -9.41 0.70 21.24
C TYR A 98 -8.70 1.76 22.10
N GLU A 99 -8.25 2.87 21.50
CA GLU A 99 -7.62 3.98 22.24
C GLU A 99 -8.62 4.64 23.21
N ARG A 100 -9.89 4.77 22.83
CA ARG A 100 -10.96 5.29 23.70
C ARG A 100 -11.31 4.35 24.85
N GLU A 101 -11.42 3.05 24.58
CA GLU A 101 -11.67 2.03 25.61
C GLU A 101 -10.58 2.06 26.68
N ARG A 102 -9.30 2.17 26.26
CA ARG A 102 -8.16 2.28 27.18
C ARG A 102 -8.11 3.59 27.96
N ALA A 103 -8.63 4.69 27.41
CA ALA A 103 -8.67 5.99 28.10
C ALA A 103 -9.86 6.15 29.06
N GLY A 104 -10.87 5.27 28.97
CA GLY A 104 -12.04 5.25 29.84
C GLY A 104 -11.94 4.27 31.02
N THR A 105 -10.89 3.46 31.08
CA THR A 105 -10.45 2.64 32.23
C THR A 105 -9.29 3.31 32.95
#